data_AF-A0A2S6IF15-F1
#
_entry.id   AF-A0A2S6IF15-F1
#
_cell.length_a   1.000
_cell.length_b   1.000
_cell.length_c   1.000
_cell.angle_alpha   90.00
_cell.angle_beta   90.00
_cell.angle_gamma   90.00
#
_symmetry.space_group_name_H-M   'P 1'
#
loop_
_entity.id
_entity.type
_entity.pdbx_description
1 polymer ?
#
loop_
_entity_poly.entity_id
_entity_poly.type
_entity_poly.pdbx_seq_one_letter_code
_entity_poly.pdbx_strand_id
1 'polypeptide(L)'
;MLLESEFLFLDTSIFQAQNFTEGEEINKLFKTCADEGINICIVDIIHRECHKRIESILTRAKTLYKQANTNFSKEGRVLRLLEDYNSFNPLPKIDIVKEHARICEIFDAFLKKYNVSIISSDNSSIAEVFEQYFTKKSPFGQGQKKDEFPDAFVLNTIEIFCKERKCKAFLLSQDNDMLTYESERIISQNGIADMLNSIVNAKEAYKSLYELVNDDLNNTTFITTADLEGNEDAFSVLLYEELISDPHYLEAEYEPGEINNFTYINSIITSLDEYAVEAQIKGYVDIMIPMYYNDLSSAFYDREDGRYYNVTNISEQSIYQLEVTFQALFEFDYDGNEIKNFKFSTIWELDLIDWEKTDENITEKSEYGEW
;
A
#
# COMPACT_ATOMS: atom_id res chain seq x y z
N MET A 1 -3.97 -3.92 -2.77
CA MET A 1 -5.02 -4.78 -2.16
C MET A 1 -6.22 -3.89 -1.86
N LEU A 2 -7.45 -4.33 -2.20
CA LEU A 2 -8.66 -3.51 -2.04
C LEU A 2 -9.22 -3.61 -0.61
N LEU A 3 -8.46 -3.14 0.38
CA LEU A 3 -8.95 -3.01 1.75
C LEU A 3 -9.36 -1.57 2.04
N GLU A 4 -10.42 -1.41 2.82
CA GLU A 4 -10.87 -0.08 3.26
C GLU A 4 -9.91 0.62 4.25
N SER A 5 -8.95 -0.10 4.82
CA SER A 5 -7.98 0.45 5.78
C SER A 5 -6.72 -0.39 5.89
N GLU A 6 -5.61 0.28 6.16
CA GLU A 6 -4.30 -0.30 6.50
C GLU A 6 -4.07 -0.38 8.02
N PHE A 7 -5.03 0.01 8.87
CA PHE A 7 -4.89 0.02 10.32
C PHE A 7 -5.87 -0.96 10.98
N LEU A 8 -5.34 -1.82 11.84
CA LEU A 8 -6.11 -2.78 12.60
C LEU A 8 -5.94 -2.56 14.11
N PHE A 9 -6.99 -2.13 14.79
CA PHE A 9 -7.04 -2.05 16.24
C PHE A 9 -7.60 -3.33 16.86
N LEU A 10 -6.96 -3.80 17.94
CA LEU A 10 -7.44 -4.94 18.70
C LEU A 10 -7.96 -4.53 20.07
N ASP A 11 -9.09 -5.13 20.42
CA ASP A 11 -9.66 -5.10 21.76
C ASP A 11 -9.03 -6.18 22.67
N THR A 12 -9.10 -5.97 23.99
CA THR A 12 -8.65 -6.89 25.03
C THR A 12 -9.30 -8.26 24.89
N SER A 13 -10.57 -8.32 24.46
CA SER A 13 -11.31 -9.56 24.27
C SER A 13 -10.62 -10.54 23.30
N ILE A 14 -9.98 -10.02 22.25
CA ILE A 14 -9.27 -10.80 21.24
C ILE A 14 -8.05 -11.49 21.83
N PHE A 15 -7.24 -10.74 22.59
CA PHE A 15 -6.08 -11.29 23.28
C PHE A 15 -6.52 -12.33 24.31
N GLN A 16 -7.55 -12.04 25.10
CA GLN A 16 -8.01 -12.97 26.13
C GLN A 16 -8.51 -14.29 25.54
N ALA A 17 -9.26 -14.25 24.43
CA ALA A 17 -9.75 -15.44 23.74
C ALA A 17 -8.61 -16.35 23.24
N GLN A 18 -7.46 -15.76 22.92
CA GLN A 18 -6.30 -16.44 22.33
C GLN A 18 -5.16 -16.67 23.34
N ASN A 19 -5.47 -16.63 24.64
CA ASN A 19 -4.51 -16.73 25.74
C ASN A 19 -3.30 -15.79 25.55
N PHE A 20 -3.59 -14.55 25.15
CA PHE A 20 -2.70 -13.43 24.87
C PHE A 20 -1.74 -13.63 23.70
N THR A 21 -0.93 -14.69 23.71
CA THR A 21 0.14 -14.91 22.73
C THR A 21 0.14 -16.31 22.11
N GLU A 22 -0.57 -17.27 22.72
CA GLU A 22 -0.46 -18.69 22.37
C GLU A 22 -1.39 -19.13 21.23
N GLY A 23 -2.50 -18.42 21.00
CA GLY A 23 -3.49 -18.79 20.01
C GLY A 23 -2.92 -18.85 18.58
N GLU A 24 -3.24 -19.93 17.84
CA GLU A 24 -2.81 -20.07 16.45
C GLU A 24 -3.46 -19.01 15.55
N GLU A 25 -4.70 -18.62 15.84
CA GLU A 25 -5.45 -17.66 15.03
C GLU A 25 -4.87 -16.25 15.13
N ILE A 26 -4.53 -15.77 16.34
CA ILE A 26 -3.91 -14.44 16.50
C ILE A 26 -2.52 -14.40 15.85
N ASN A 27 -1.76 -15.49 15.96
CA ASN A 27 -0.46 -15.60 15.29
C ASN A 27 -0.60 -15.62 13.77
N LYS A 28 -1.63 -16.28 13.24
CA LYS A 28 -1.94 -16.27 11.81
C LYS A 28 -2.34 -14.88 11.35
N LEU A 29 -3.26 -14.21 12.06
CA LEU A 29 -3.68 -12.85 11.78
C LEU A 29 -2.48 -11.90 11.73
N PHE A 30 -1.61 -11.93 12.74
CA PHE A 30 -0.49 -10.98 12.83
C PHE A 30 0.51 -11.18 11.70
N LYS A 31 0.76 -12.43 11.29
CA LYS A 31 1.59 -12.73 10.11
C LYS A 31 0.93 -12.22 8.83
N THR A 32 -0.35 -12.53 8.61
CA THR A 32 -1.09 -12.07 7.44
C THR A 32 -1.09 -10.53 7.37
N CYS A 33 -1.34 -9.84 8.47
CA CYS A 33 -1.27 -8.37 8.50
C CYS A 33 0.11 -7.85 8.11
N ALA A 34 1.20 -8.47 8.60
CA ALA A 34 2.55 -8.09 8.21
C ALA A 34 2.82 -8.31 6.71
N ASP A 35 2.36 -9.43 6.15
CA ASP A 35 2.52 -9.78 4.73
C ASP A 35 1.71 -8.82 3.82
N GLU A 36 0.55 -8.37 4.27
CA GLU A 36 -0.33 -7.45 3.54
C GLU A 36 -0.08 -5.96 3.83
N GLY A 37 0.92 -5.61 4.65
CA GLY A 37 1.19 -4.22 5.01
C GLY A 37 0.17 -3.56 5.95
N ILE A 38 -0.67 -4.35 6.62
CA ILE A 38 -1.65 -3.86 7.60
C ILE A 38 -0.94 -3.61 8.94
N ASN A 39 -0.99 -2.37 9.41
CA ASN A 39 -0.43 -1.93 10.67
C ASN A 39 -1.33 -2.32 11.84
N ILE A 40 -0.79 -3.14 12.74
CA ILE A 40 -1.49 -3.56 13.95
C ILE A 40 -1.28 -2.52 15.04
N CYS A 41 -2.38 -2.06 15.63
CA CYS A 41 -2.42 -1.04 16.67
C CYS A 41 -3.19 -1.54 17.90
N ILE A 42 -2.81 -1.03 19.07
CA ILE A 42 -3.61 -1.11 20.30
C ILE A 42 -3.57 0.24 20.99
N VAL A 43 -4.60 0.57 21.76
CA VAL A 43 -4.56 1.74 22.65
C VAL A 43 -3.86 1.34 23.95
N ASP A 44 -3.12 2.26 24.57
CA ASP A 44 -2.41 2.02 25.84
C ASP A 44 -3.36 1.54 26.98
N ILE A 45 -4.64 1.91 26.92
CA ILE A 45 -5.70 1.38 27.80
C ILE A 45 -5.85 -0.14 27.64
N ILE A 46 -5.91 -0.66 26.41
CA ILE A 46 -6.00 -2.10 26.11
C ILE A 46 -4.76 -2.83 26.62
N HIS A 47 -3.56 -2.26 26.41
CA HIS A 47 -2.32 -2.81 26.93
C HIS A 47 -2.37 -2.99 28.47
N ARG A 48 -2.77 -1.93 29.19
CA ARG A 48 -2.95 -1.97 30.65
C ARG A 48 -4.04 -2.95 31.09
N GLU A 49 -5.13 -3.06 30.32
CA GLU A 49 -6.19 -4.01 30.61
C GLU A 49 -5.71 -5.45 30.45
N CYS A 50 -4.96 -5.78 29.39
CA CYS A 50 -4.35 -7.10 29.23
C CYS A 50 -3.49 -7.48 30.45
N HIS A 51 -2.63 -6.57 30.93
CA HIS A 51 -1.81 -6.80 32.13
C HIS A 51 -2.68 -7.10 33.37
N LYS A 52 -3.77 -6.35 33.57
CA LYS A 52 -4.72 -6.57 34.67
C LYS A 52 -5.47 -7.90 34.53
N ARG A 53 -5.85 -8.29 33.30
CA ARG A 53 -6.51 -9.58 33.02
C ARG A 53 -5.57 -10.75 33.32
N ILE A 54 -4.30 -10.65 32.95
CA ILE A 54 -3.26 -11.65 33.29
C ILE A 54 -3.16 -11.84 34.81
N GLU A 55 -3.11 -10.75 35.58
CA GLU A 55 -3.05 -10.81 37.04
C GLU A 55 -4.28 -11.50 37.65
N SER A 56 -5.48 -11.17 37.14
CA SER A 56 -6.74 -11.79 37.57
C SER A 56 -6.75 -13.30 37.28
N ILE A 57 -6.31 -13.71 36.08
CA ILE A 57 -6.21 -15.12 35.68
C ILE A 57 -5.22 -15.87 36.58
N LEU A 58 -4.04 -15.29 36.85
CA LEU A 58 -3.03 -15.86 37.75
C LEU A 58 -3.54 -16.03 39.18
N THR A 59 -4.29 -15.06 39.68
CA THR A 59 -4.88 -15.12 41.03
C THR A 59 -5.88 -16.27 41.15
N ARG A 60 -6.71 -16.46 40.11
CA ARG A 60 -7.64 -17.60 40.02
C ARG A 60 -6.88 -18.92 39.92
N ALA A 61 -5.85 -18.98 39.07
CA ALA A 61 -5.01 -20.16 38.90
C ALA A 61 -4.31 -20.56 40.21
N LYS A 62 -3.75 -19.61 40.96
CA LYS A 62 -3.16 -19.86 42.29
C LYS A 62 -4.17 -20.44 43.28
N THR A 63 -5.39 -19.93 43.28
CA THR A 63 -6.46 -20.44 44.16
C THR A 63 -6.79 -21.89 43.82
N LEU A 64 -6.94 -22.20 42.53
CA LEU A 64 -7.18 -23.56 42.05
C LEU A 64 -6.00 -24.50 42.37
N TYR A 65 -4.76 -24.05 42.15
CA TYR A 65 -3.55 -24.80 42.49
C TYR A 65 -3.47 -25.13 43.98
N LYS A 66 -3.82 -24.17 44.85
CA LYS A 66 -3.86 -24.38 46.30
C LYS A 66 -4.92 -25.42 46.69
N GLN A 67 -6.10 -25.35 46.09
CA GLN A 67 -7.18 -26.32 46.32
C GLN A 67 -6.75 -27.72 45.84
N ALA A 68 -6.19 -27.83 44.64
CA ALA A 68 -5.68 -29.08 44.09
C ALA A 68 -4.58 -29.68 44.97
N ASN A 69 -3.60 -28.89 45.40
CA ASN A 69 -2.53 -29.35 46.29
C ASN A 69 -3.08 -29.85 47.64
N THR A 70 -4.09 -29.16 48.19
CA THR A 70 -4.75 -29.56 49.44
C THR A 70 -5.46 -30.90 49.26
N ASN A 71 -6.23 -31.07 48.20
CA ASN A 71 -6.98 -32.31 47.92
C ASN A 71 -6.02 -33.48 47.62
N PHE A 72 -4.98 -33.25 46.81
CA PHE A 72 -3.95 -34.25 46.52
C PHE A 72 -3.23 -34.71 47.78
N SER A 73 -2.91 -33.76 48.68
CA SER A 73 -2.24 -34.08 49.95
C SER A 73 -3.11 -34.84 50.96
N LYS A 74 -4.45 -34.70 50.89
CA LYS A 74 -5.41 -35.28 51.85
C LYS A 74 -6.09 -36.55 51.35
N GLU A 75 -6.55 -36.57 50.11
CA GLU A 75 -7.34 -37.67 49.54
C GLU A 75 -6.50 -38.50 48.58
N GLY A 76 -5.66 -37.85 47.76
CA GLY A 76 -4.75 -38.49 46.79
C GLY A 76 -3.53 -39.18 47.40
N ARG A 77 -3.48 -39.40 48.72
CA ARG A 77 -2.30 -39.93 49.43
C ARG A 77 -1.82 -41.27 48.90
N VAL A 78 -2.74 -42.12 48.42
CA VAL A 78 -2.43 -43.44 47.83
C VAL A 78 -1.56 -43.32 46.58
N LEU A 79 -1.66 -42.22 45.82
CA LEU A 79 -0.87 -42.00 44.60
C LEU A 79 0.62 -41.80 44.90
N ARG A 80 0.99 -41.46 46.15
CA ARG A 80 2.41 -41.37 46.58
C ARG A 80 3.13 -42.71 46.61
N LEU A 81 2.39 -43.82 46.46
CA LEU A 81 2.97 -45.15 46.31
C LEU A 81 3.50 -45.39 44.88
N LEU A 82 3.17 -44.52 43.93
CA LEU A 82 3.59 -44.59 42.54
C LEU A 82 4.66 -43.51 42.27
N GLU A 83 5.82 -43.92 41.76
CA GLU A 83 6.94 -43.00 41.52
C GLU A 83 6.59 -41.88 40.53
N ASP A 84 5.76 -42.18 39.52
CA ASP A 84 5.31 -41.21 38.50
C ASP A 84 4.63 -39.97 39.09
N TYR A 85 4.05 -40.10 40.30
CA TYR A 85 3.29 -39.05 40.95
C TYR A 85 4.08 -38.27 42.00
N ASN A 86 5.31 -38.68 42.31
CA ASN A 86 6.14 -38.03 43.33
C ASN A 86 6.62 -36.64 42.89
N SER A 87 6.82 -36.43 41.59
CA SER A 87 7.22 -35.14 41.00
C SER A 87 6.15 -34.05 41.15
N PHE A 88 4.89 -34.41 41.35
CA PHE A 88 3.77 -33.48 41.50
C PHE A 88 3.45 -33.13 42.96
N ASN A 89 4.19 -33.69 43.94
CA ASN A 89 3.87 -33.50 45.36
C ASN A 89 5.10 -33.05 46.18
N PRO A 90 5.09 -31.82 46.73
CA PRO A 90 4.00 -30.83 46.65
C PRO A 90 3.95 -30.16 45.26
N LEU A 91 2.76 -29.72 44.86
CA LEU A 91 2.65 -28.90 43.66
C LEU A 91 3.48 -27.61 43.81
N PRO A 92 4.07 -27.10 42.71
CA PRO A 92 4.80 -25.84 42.72
C PRO A 92 3.94 -24.70 43.28
N LYS A 93 4.56 -23.81 44.06
CA LYS A 93 3.89 -22.60 44.54
C LYS A 93 3.90 -21.54 43.44
N ILE A 94 2.74 -20.94 43.19
CA ILE A 94 2.60 -19.81 42.27
C ILE A 94 2.86 -18.50 43.04
N ASP A 95 3.94 -17.81 42.65
CA ASP A 95 4.24 -16.45 43.06
C ASP A 95 3.60 -15.48 42.04
N ILE A 96 2.55 -14.77 42.46
CA ILE A 96 1.78 -13.92 41.54
C ILE A 96 2.66 -12.78 41.01
N VAL A 97 3.47 -12.16 41.85
CA VAL A 97 4.27 -10.98 41.44
C VAL A 97 5.30 -11.40 40.41
N LYS A 98 6.01 -12.51 40.68
CA LYS A 98 7.03 -13.03 39.77
C LYS A 98 6.43 -13.53 38.46
N GLU A 99 5.39 -14.36 38.50
CA GLU A 99 4.83 -14.94 37.28
C GLU A 99 4.04 -13.90 36.46
N HIS A 100 3.42 -12.90 37.10
CA HIS A 100 2.79 -11.78 36.40
C HIS A 100 3.80 -10.99 35.57
N ALA A 101 4.93 -10.60 36.19
CA ALA A 101 6.00 -9.88 35.48
C ALA A 101 6.50 -10.68 34.26
N ARG A 102 6.75 -11.99 34.43
CA ARG A 102 7.23 -12.87 33.35
C ARG A 102 6.23 -13.01 32.20
N ILE A 103 4.94 -13.14 32.50
CA ILE A 103 3.92 -13.26 31.44
C ILE A 103 3.71 -11.92 30.74
N CYS A 104 3.77 -10.80 31.46
CA CYS A 104 3.74 -9.47 30.84
C CYS A 104 4.95 -9.25 29.91
N GLU A 105 6.15 -9.66 30.31
CA GLU A 105 7.34 -9.62 29.43
C GLU A 105 7.14 -10.46 28.15
N ILE A 106 6.50 -11.63 28.25
CA ILE A 106 6.17 -12.46 27.09
C ILE A 106 5.17 -11.75 26.18
N PHE A 107 4.15 -11.11 26.76
CA PHE A 107 3.16 -10.34 26.01
C PHE A 107 3.78 -9.12 25.30
N ASP A 108 4.59 -8.33 26.01
CA ASP A 108 5.29 -7.17 25.44
C ASP A 108 6.27 -7.59 24.33
N ALA A 109 6.98 -8.70 24.53
CA ALA A 109 7.85 -9.26 23.49
C ALA A 109 7.06 -9.74 22.26
N PHE A 110 5.86 -10.28 22.45
CA PHE A 110 4.96 -10.68 21.37
C PHE A 110 4.48 -9.46 20.57
N LEU A 111 4.03 -8.39 21.25
CA LEU A 111 3.64 -7.14 20.58
C LEU A 111 4.81 -6.55 19.78
N LYS A 112 6.00 -6.52 20.39
CA LYS A 112 7.22 -6.03 19.73
C LYS A 112 7.63 -6.87 18.53
N LYS A 113 7.50 -8.20 18.61
CA LYS A 113 7.85 -9.13 17.51
C LYS A 113 7.09 -8.81 16.22
N TYR A 114 5.85 -8.37 16.33
CA TYR A 114 4.98 -8.05 15.19
C TYR A 114 4.82 -6.53 14.98
N ASN A 115 5.72 -5.73 15.54
CA ASN A 115 5.72 -4.27 15.41
C ASN A 115 4.36 -3.61 15.75
N VAL A 116 3.65 -4.13 16.76
CA VAL A 116 2.36 -3.56 17.18
C VAL A 116 2.58 -2.15 17.75
N SER A 117 1.86 -1.18 17.20
CA SER A 117 1.90 0.21 17.64
C SER A 117 0.98 0.44 18.83
N ILE A 118 1.53 0.99 19.92
CA ILE A 118 0.73 1.37 21.09
C ILE A 118 0.40 2.86 20.97
N ILE A 119 -0.87 3.18 20.74
CA ILE A 119 -1.38 4.54 20.60
C ILE A 119 -1.75 5.07 21.99
N SER A 120 -1.21 6.25 22.34
CA SER A 120 -1.52 6.90 23.60
C SER A 120 -2.96 7.45 23.60
N SER A 121 -3.68 7.21 24.70
CA SER A 121 -4.99 7.82 24.95
C SER A 121 -4.91 9.26 25.51
N ASP A 122 -3.71 9.86 25.61
CA ASP A 122 -3.54 11.21 26.17
C ASP A 122 -4.34 12.30 25.42
N ASN A 123 -4.52 12.13 24.11
CA ASN A 123 -5.28 13.08 23.28
C ASN A 123 -6.79 12.80 23.28
N SER A 124 -7.26 11.79 24.02
CA SER A 124 -8.69 11.47 24.08
C SER A 124 -9.52 12.62 24.66
N SER A 125 -10.68 12.88 24.07
CA SER A 125 -11.58 13.95 24.47
C SER A 125 -12.45 13.50 25.63
N ILE A 126 -12.08 13.91 26.85
CA ILE A 126 -12.88 13.70 28.06
C ILE A 126 -14.32 14.22 27.86
N ALA A 127 -14.48 15.38 27.19
CA ALA A 127 -15.78 15.98 26.95
C ALA A 127 -16.67 15.09 26.05
N GLU A 128 -16.11 14.52 24.98
CA GLU A 128 -16.84 13.64 24.07
C GLU A 128 -17.23 12.32 24.76
N VAL A 129 -16.34 11.73 25.56
CA VAL A 129 -16.63 10.51 26.34
C VAL A 129 -17.76 10.74 27.34
N PHE A 130 -17.77 11.88 28.05
CA PHE A 130 -18.87 12.20 28.95
C PHE A 130 -20.18 12.48 28.19
N GLU A 131 -20.12 13.10 27.02
CA GLU A 131 -21.30 13.29 26.19
C GLU A 131 -21.91 11.95 25.74
N GLN A 132 -21.07 11.00 25.31
CA GLN A 132 -21.52 9.63 24.99
C GLN A 132 -22.19 8.97 26.20
N TYR A 133 -21.61 9.10 27.40
CA TYR A 133 -22.18 8.59 28.64
C TYR A 133 -23.55 9.19 28.97
N PHE A 134 -23.70 10.52 28.90
CA PHE A 134 -24.95 11.19 29.22
C PHE A 134 -26.04 10.96 28.16
N THR A 135 -25.65 10.83 26.89
CA THR A 135 -26.56 10.56 25.77
C THR A 135 -26.86 9.08 25.56
N LYS A 136 -26.21 8.17 26.30
CA LYS A 136 -26.36 6.71 26.19
C LYS A 136 -26.06 6.19 24.79
N LYS A 137 -25.02 6.74 24.18
CA LYS A 137 -24.48 6.26 22.91
C LYS A 137 -23.45 5.17 23.20
N SER A 138 -23.36 4.17 22.31
CA SER A 138 -22.32 3.14 22.36
C SER A 138 -20.93 3.80 22.56
N PRO A 139 -20.08 3.23 23.44
CA PRO A 139 -20.25 1.93 24.11
C PRO A 139 -21.15 1.97 25.36
N PHE A 140 -21.70 3.13 25.73
CA PHE A 140 -22.59 3.25 26.87
C PHE A 140 -24.02 2.82 26.52
N GLY A 141 -24.48 1.73 27.13
CA GLY A 141 -25.86 1.24 26.96
C GLY A 141 -26.89 1.93 27.88
N GLN A 142 -28.12 1.40 27.92
CA GLN A 142 -29.16 1.91 28.83
C GLN A 142 -28.77 1.82 30.32
N GLY A 143 -27.84 0.92 30.67
CA GLY A 143 -27.40 0.66 32.03
C GLY A 143 -26.30 1.60 32.56
N GLN A 144 -25.62 2.37 31.71
CA GLN A 144 -24.56 3.32 32.08
C GLN A 144 -23.52 2.72 33.05
N LYS A 145 -22.95 1.56 32.71
CA LYS A 145 -22.06 0.87 33.64
C LYS A 145 -20.73 1.62 33.68
N LYS A 146 -20.18 1.80 34.88
CA LYS A 146 -18.87 2.43 35.08
C LYS A 146 -17.73 1.67 34.39
N ASP A 147 -17.96 0.40 34.09
CA ASP A 147 -17.00 -0.48 33.44
C ASP A 147 -16.86 -0.19 31.92
N GLU A 148 -17.74 0.64 31.32
CA GLU A 148 -17.75 1.00 29.89
C GLU A 148 -16.87 2.22 29.57
N PHE A 149 -16.36 2.94 30.59
CA PHE A 149 -15.50 4.11 30.37
C PHE A 149 -14.19 3.80 29.65
N PRO A 150 -13.43 2.73 30.00
CA PRO A 150 -12.22 2.35 29.26
C PRO A 150 -12.50 2.17 27.77
N ASP A 151 -13.57 1.47 27.41
CA ASP A 151 -13.97 1.20 26.03
C ASP A 151 -14.30 2.50 25.29
N ALA A 152 -14.99 3.43 25.95
CA ALA A 152 -15.30 4.73 25.38
C ALA A 152 -14.04 5.56 25.08
N PHE A 153 -13.05 5.52 25.99
CA PHE A 153 -11.77 6.18 25.76
C PHE A 153 -10.97 5.51 24.64
N VAL A 154 -11.04 4.18 24.51
CA VAL A 154 -10.41 3.44 23.40
C VAL A 154 -11.03 3.86 22.07
N LEU A 155 -12.35 3.80 21.94
CA LEU A 155 -13.08 4.19 20.72
C LEU A 155 -12.81 5.65 20.34
N ASN A 156 -12.84 6.56 21.32
CA ASN A 156 -12.53 7.98 21.08
C ASN A 156 -11.08 8.19 20.61
N THR A 157 -10.12 7.45 21.19
CA THR A 157 -8.71 7.51 20.76
C THR A 157 -8.55 7.07 19.31
N ILE A 158 -9.26 6.01 18.90
CA ILE A 158 -9.23 5.51 17.51
C ILE A 158 -9.87 6.54 16.56
N GLU A 159 -10.99 7.15 16.93
CA GLU A 159 -11.62 8.22 16.14
C GLU A 159 -10.68 9.40 15.88
N ILE A 160 -10.00 9.88 16.93
CA ILE A 160 -9.04 10.98 16.82
C ILE A 160 -7.87 10.57 15.94
N PHE A 161 -7.32 9.36 16.13
CA PHE A 161 -6.25 8.82 15.30
C PHE A 161 -6.64 8.82 13.81
N CYS A 162 -7.82 8.29 13.48
CA CYS A 162 -8.33 8.23 12.12
C CYS A 162 -8.58 9.63 11.54
N LYS A 163 -9.13 10.55 12.34
CA LYS A 163 -9.41 11.93 11.93
C LYS A 163 -8.14 12.71 11.62
N GLU A 164 -7.11 12.60 12.45
CA GLU A 164 -5.83 13.29 12.26
C GLU A 164 -5.11 12.80 11.00
N ARG A 165 -5.22 11.49 10.70
CA ARG A 165 -4.58 10.85 9.54
C ARG A 165 -5.43 10.84 8.28
N LYS A 166 -6.70 11.27 8.36
CA LYS A 166 -7.70 11.17 7.28
C LYS A 166 -7.81 9.74 6.73
N CYS A 167 -7.80 8.75 7.62
CA CYS A 167 -7.91 7.34 7.27
C CYS A 167 -9.11 6.68 7.98
N LYS A 168 -9.43 5.45 7.58
CA LYS A 168 -10.29 4.54 8.36
C LYS A 168 -9.44 3.57 9.17
N ALA A 169 -10.04 2.81 10.07
CA ALA A 169 -9.43 1.72 10.81
C ALA A 169 -10.39 0.56 11.02
N PHE A 170 -9.89 -0.67 10.98
CA PHE A 170 -10.61 -1.84 11.46
C PHE A 170 -10.52 -1.93 12.99
N LEU A 171 -11.63 -2.30 13.64
CA LEU A 171 -11.68 -2.62 15.06
C LEU A 171 -12.09 -4.08 15.24
N LEU A 172 -11.17 -4.90 15.74
CA LEU A 172 -11.44 -6.29 16.09
C LEU A 172 -11.87 -6.41 17.55
N SER A 173 -13.10 -6.85 17.78
CA SER A 173 -13.62 -7.14 19.12
C SER A 173 -14.59 -8.33 19.09
N GLN A 174 -14.81 -8.95 20.24
CA GLN A 174 -15.91 -9.88 20.49
C GLN A 174 -16.97 -9.29 21.45
N ASP A 175 -16.79 -8.04 21.89
CA ASP A 175 -17.74 -7.33 22.72
C ASP A 175 -18.80 -6.65 21.86
N ASN A 176 -20.06 -6.95 22.12
CA ASN A 176 -21.18 -6.40 21.38
C ASN A 176 -21.29 -4.86 21.54
N ASP A 177 -20.87 -4.31 22.68
CA ASP A 177 -20.94 -2.86 22.92
C ASP A 177 -19.93 -2.12 22.02
N MET A 178 -18.78 -2.74 21.75
CA MET A 178 -17.75 -2.25 20.80
C MET A 178 -18.18 -2.46 19.34
N LEU A 179 -18.75 -3.63 19.03
CA LEU A 179 -19.16 -3.97 17.66
C LEU A 179 -20.33 -3.12 17.15
N THR A 180 -21.19 -2.65 18.06
CA THR A 180 -22.35 -1.79 17.73
C THR A 180 -22.02 -0.29 17.68
N TYR A 181 -20.75 0.08 17.84
CA TYR A 181 -20.31 1.46 17.72
C TYR A 181 -20.43 1.95 16.27
N GLU A 182 -21.22 3.01 16.06
CA GLU A 182 -21.44 3.60 14.74
C GLU A 182 -20.40 4.69 14.45
N SER A 183 -19.66 4.53 13.35
CA SER A 183 -18.62 5.47 12.91
C SER A 183 -18.46 5.44 11.39
N GLU A 184 -18.10 6.58 10.81
CA GLU A 184 -17.66 6.67 9.41
C GLU A 184 -16.20 6.23 9.23
N ARG A 185 -15.43 6.16 10.33
CA ARG A 185 -13.98 5.90 10.32
C ARG A 185 -13.59 4.55 10.90
N ILE A 186 -14.45 3.94 11.70
CA ILE A 186 -14.18 2.65 12.34
C ILE A 186 -15.05 1.58 11.70
N ILE A 187 -14.40 0.51 11.23
CA ILE A 187 -15.04 -0.65 10.64
C ILE A 187 -14.91 -1.81 11.63
N SER A 188 -15.99 -2.11 12.34
CA SER A 188 -16.01 -3.17 13.35
C SER A 188 -16.03 -4.56 12.73
N GLN A 189 -15.25 -5.48 13.29
CA GLN A 189 -15.07 -6.86 12.83
C GLN A 189 -15.22 -7.81 14.03
N ASN A 190 -16.10 -8.81 13.91
CA ASN A 190 -16.44 -9.72 14.99
C ASN A 190 -15.41 -10.86 15.12
N GLY A 191 -14.23 -10.49 15.63
CA GLY A 191 -13.13 -11.40 15.89
C GLY A 191 -12.22 -11.68 14.71
N ILE A 192 -11.30 -12.62 14.92
CA ILE A 192 -10.18 -12.88 14.01
C ILE A 192 -10.62 -13.49 12.68
N ALA A 193 -11.61 -14.40 12.71
CA ALA A 193 -12.07 -15.11 11.52
C ALA A 193 -12.67 -14.14 10.48
N ASP A 194 -13.49 -13.19 10.93
CA ASP A 194 -14.11 -12.19 10.07
C ASP A 194 -13.06 -11.29 9.42
N MET A 195 -12.05 -10.84 10.18
CA MET A 195 -10.95 -10.06 9.62
C MET A 195 -10.16 -10.84 8.57
N LEU A 196 -9.81 -12.10 8.86
CA LEU A 196 -9.10 -12.95 7.90
C LEU A 196 -9.93 -13.16 6.62
N ASN A 197 -11.25 -13.29 6.75
CA ASN A 197 -12.15 -13.40 5.61
C ASN A 197 -12.18 -12.11 4.79
N SER A 198 -12.25 -10.93 5.42
CA SER A 198 -12.17 -9.63 4.73
C SER A 198 -10.85 -9.48 3.95
N ILE A 199 -9.73 -9.90 4.53
CA ILE A 199 -8.42 -9.91 3.86
C ILE A 199 -8.46 -10.81 2.62
N VAL A 200 -8.98 -12.04 2.74
CA VAL A 200 -9.06 -12.98 1.61
C VAL A 200 -9.95 -12.43 0.50
N ASN A 201 -11.13 -11.92 0.84
CA ASN A 201 -12.05 -11.35 -0.14
C ASN A 201 -11.43 -10.15 -0.88
N ALA A 202 -10.71 -9.28 -0.16
CA ALA A 202 -10.03 -8.13 -0.78
C ALA A 202 -8.93 -8.56 -1.77
N LYS A 203 -8.24 -9.68 -1.52
CA LYS A 203 -7.27 -10.25 -2.46
C LYS A 203 -7.95 -10.82 -3.71
N GLU A 204 -9.03 -11.55 -3.53
CA GLU A 204 -9.79 -12.11 -4.65
C GLU A 204 -10.37 -10.98 -5.52
N ALA A 205 -10.95 -9.95 -4.91
CA ALA A 205 -11.44 -8.78 -5.62
C ALA A 205 -10.32 -8.04 -6.37
N TYR A 206 -9.17 -7.82 -5.73
CA TYR A 206 -8.01 -7.20 -6.39
C TYR A 206 -7.54 -8.03 -7.60
N LYS A 207 -7.50 -9.36 -7.47
CA LYS A 207 -7.13 -10.24 -8.58
C LYS A 207 -8.13 -10.16 -9.73
N SER A 208 -9.43 -10.18 -9.44
CA SER A 208 -10.47 -10.03 -10.47
C SER A 208 -10.39 -8.67 -11.16
N LEU A 209 -10.16 -7.58 -10.42
CA LEU A 209 -9.96 -6.26 -11.01
C LEU A 209 -8.73 -6.23 -11.91
N TYR A 210 -7.61 -6.80 -11.46
CA TYR A 210 -6.39 -6.90 -12.26
C TYR A 210 -6.63 -7.62 -13.59
N GLU A 211 -7.34 -8.76 -13.57
CA GLU A 211 -7.67 -9.51 -14.78
C GLU A 211 -8.52 -8.66 -15.75
N LEU A 212 -9.53 -7.95 -15.25
CA LEU A 212 -10.37 -7.05 -16.05
C LEU A 212 -9.56 -5.89 -16.66
N VAL A 213 -8.76 -5.19 -15.86
CA VAL A 213 -7.94 -4.06 -16.33
C VAL A 213 -6.92 -4.52 -17.38
N ASN A 214 -6.28 -5.66 -17.14
CA ASN A 214 -5.29 -6.21 -18.06
C ASN A 214 -5.93 -6.63 -19.39
N ASP A 215 -7.13 -7.19 -19.36
CA ASP A 215 -7.87 -7.55 -20.56
C ASP A 215 -8.29 -6.30 -21.35
N ASP A 216 -8.79 -5.27 -20.66
CA ASP A 216 -9.12 -4.00 -21.29
C ASP A 216 -7.89 -3.41 -21.97
N LEU A 217 -6.78 -3.22 -21.24
CA LEU A 217 -5.54 -2.59 -21.73
C LEU A 217 -4.98 -3.27 -22.99
N ASN A 218 -5.16 -4.59 -23.13
CA ASN A 218 -4.59 -5.35 -24.23
C ASN A 218 -5.56 -5.58 -25.40
N ASN A 219 -6.88 -5.43 -25.20
CA ASN A 219 -7.88 -5.73 -26.23
C ASN A 219 -8.54 -4.48 -26.82
N THR A 220 -8.35 -3.31 -26.23
CA THR A 220 -8.92 -2.05 -26.71
C THR A 220 -7.83 -1.01 -26.97
N THR A 221 -7.87 -0.35 -28.12
CA THR A 221 -6.98 0.78 -28.41
C THR A 221 -7.43 1.99 -27.58
N PHE A 222 -6.91 2.13 -26.35
CA PHE A 222 -7.29 3.24 -25.46
C PHE A 222 -6.44 4.49 -25.60
N ILE A 223 -5.21 4.34 -26.08
CA ILE A 223 -4.34 5.47 -26.40
C ILE A 223 -4.49 5.73 -27.89
N THR A 224 -5.04 6.89 -28.21
CA THR A 224 -5.11 7.42 -29.57
C THR A 224 -4.01 8.45 -29.77
N THR A 225 -3.80 8.87 -31.02
CA THR A 225 -2.89 9.99 -31.32
C THR A 225 -3.31 11.28 -30.60
N ALA A 226 -4.62 11.52 -30.49
CA ALA A 226 -5.17 12.69 -29.80
C ALA A 226 -4.84 12.72 -28.31
N ASP A 227 -4.68 11.55 -27.68
CA ASP A 227 -4.30 11.45 -26.27
C ASP A 227 -2.83 11.83 -26.02
N LEU A 228 -2.00 11.77 -27.07
CA LEU A 228 -0.58 12.13 -27.01
C LEU A 228 -0.32 13.59 -27.42
N GLU A 229 -1.32 14.30 -27.95
CA GLU A 229 -1.23 15.72 -28.29
C GLU A 229 -0.77 16.54 -27.08
N GLY A 230 0.14 17.48 -27.30
CA GLY A 230 0.80 18.28 -26.28
C GLY A 230 2.10 17.68 -25.73
N ASN A 231 2.48 16.45 -26.14
CA ASN A 231 3.75 15.82 -25.78
C ASN A 231 4.76 15.79 -26.95
N GLU A 232 4.50 16.52 -28.02
CA GLU A 232 5.28 16.46 -29.27
C GLU A 232 6.74 16.88 -29.04
N ASP A 233 6.97 17.91 -28.22
CA ASP A 233 8.32 18.35 -27.87
C ASP A 233 9.05 17.26 -27.08
N ALA A 234 8.37 16.56 -26.15
CA ALA A 234 8.98 15.48 -25.39
C ALA A 234 9.45 14.32 -26.29
N PHE A 235 8.63 13.92 -27.27
CA PHE A 235 9.04 12.92 -28.27
C PHE A 235 10.14 13.43 -29.21
N SER A 236 10.10 14.72 -29.58
CA SER A 236 11.11 15.33 -30.45
C SER A 236 12.49 15.41 -29.77
N VAL A 237 12.52 15.77 -28.48
CA VAL A 237 13.74 15.79 -27.65
C VAL A 237 14.41 14.42 -27.63
N LEU A 238 13.63 13.35 -27.43
CA LEU A 238 14.16 11.99 -27.39
C LEU A 238 14.98 11.63 -28.63
N LEU A 239 14.44 11.92 -29.82
CA LEU A 239 15.17 11.69 -31.07
C LEU A 239 16.36 12.65 -31.21
N TYR A 240 16.15 13.94 -30.90
CA TYR A 240 17.20 14.95 -31.01
C TYR A 240 18.46 14.58 -30.22
N GLU A 241 18.30 14.13 -28.98
CA GLU A 241 19.41 13.71 -28.11
C GLU A 241 20.24 12.56 -28.70
N GLU A 242 19.59 11.65 -29.43
CA GLU A 242 20.27 10.57 -30.13
C GLU A 242 20.98 11.08 -31.40
N LEU A 243 20.32 11.93 -32.19
CA LEU A 243 20.85 12.45 -33.45
C LEU A 243 22.07 13.36 -33.27
N ILE A 244 22.11 14.22 -32.23
CA ILE A 244 23.27 15.09 -31.98
C ILE A 244 24.55 14.32 -31.62
N SER A 245 24.40 13.04 -31.25
CA SER A 245 25.54 12.15 -31.04
C SER A 245 26.13 11.63 -32.36
N ASP A 246 25.39 11.72 -33.47
CA ASP A 246 25.84 11.36 -34.81
C ASP A 246 26.55 12.56 -35.50
N PRO A 247 27.81 12.39 -35.94
CA PRO A 247 28.55 13.42 -36.66
C PRO A 247 27.88 13.98 -37.93
N HIS A 248 26.89 13.30 -38.51
CA HIS A 248 26.14 13.79 -39.68
C HIS A 248 25.18 14.94 -39.35
N TYR A 249 24.77 15.09 -38.08
CA TYR A 249 23.82 16.12 -37.64
C TYR A 249 24.54 17.26 -36.92
N LEU A 250 25.51 17.89 -37.61
CA LEU A 250 26.30 18.98 -37.04
C LEU A 250 25.45 20.23 -36.81
N GLU A 251 25.54 20.79 -35.61
CA GLU A 251 24.75 21.97 -35.19
C GLU A 251 23.25 21.80 -35.43
N ALA A 252 22.74 20.59 -35.20
CA ALA A 252 21.32 20.34 -35.38
C ALA A 252 20.47 21.22 -34.45
N GLU A 253 19.47 21.85 -35.06
CA GLU A 253 18.35 22.50 -34.41
C GLU A 253 17.06 21.78 -34.84
N TYR A 254 16.07 21.71 -33.94
CA TYR A 254 14.77 21.13 -34.24
C TYR A 254 13.63 22.05 -33.78
N GLU A 255 12.49 21.93 -34.42
CA GLU A 255 11.21 22.44 -33.91
C GLU A 255 10.35 21.26 -33.41
N PRO A 256 9.52 21.43 -32.37
CA PRO A 256 8.59 20.39 -31.95
C PRO A 256 7.79 19.85 -33.13
N GLY A 257 7.81 18.52 -33.30
CA GLY A 257 7.19 17.85 -34.43
C GLY A 257 5.67 17.71 -34.34
N GLU A 258 5.10 16.96 -35.27
CA GLU A 258 3.69 16.54 -35.29
C GLU A 258 3.59 15.02 -35.17
N ILE A 259 2.82 14.53 -34.19
CA ILE A 259 2.57 13.09 -34.03
C ILE A 259 1.54 12.66 -35.07
N ASN A 260 1.97 11.88 -36.04
CA ASN A 260 1.14 11.38 -37.13
C ASN A 260 0.33 10.14 -36.72
N ASN A 261 0.95 9.24 -35.95
CA ASN A 261 0.36 7.96 -35.61
C ASN A 261 0.97 7.38 -34.33
N PHE A 262 0.18 6.57 -33.62
CA PHE A 262 0.62 5.77 -32.48
C PHE A 262 0.18 4.32 -32.67
N THR A 263 1.14 3.40 -32.59
CA THR A 263 0.88 1.95 -32.65
C THR A 263 1.23 1.31 -31.32
N TYR A 264 0.22 0.87 -30.58
CA TYR A 264 0.38 0.12 -29.34
C TYR A 264 1.01 -1.25 -29.60
N ILE A 265 1.96 -1.66 -28.74
CA ILE A 265 2.56 -3.00 -28.75
C ILE A 265 2.07 -3.81 -27.55
N ASN A 266 2.33 -3.33 -26.34
CA ASN A 266 1.90 -3.97 -25.11
C ASN A 266 1.94 -2.98 -23.93
N SER A 267 1.45 -3.46 -22.78
CA SER A 267 1.48 -2.75 -21.51
C SER A 267 1.82 -3.69 -20.37
N ILE A 268 2.35 -3.11 -19.31
CA ILE A 268 2.61 -3.78 -18.04
C ILE A 268 2.01 -2.93 -16.93
N ILE A 269 1.06 -3.47 -16.18
CA ILE A 269 0.48 -2.77 -15.01
C ILE A 269 1.58 -2.60 -13.96
N THR A 270 1.87 -1.35 -13.62
CA THR A 270 2.89 -0.95 -12.63
C THR A 270 2.26 -0.65 -11.28
N SER A 271 1.05 -0.09 -11.27
CA SER A 271 0.25 0.16 -10.07
C SER A 271 -1.24 -0.01 -10.37
N LEU A 272 -2.01 -0.53 -9.41
CA LEU A 272 -3.46 -0.69 -9.54
C LEU A 272 -4.16 -0.30 -8.23
N ASP A 273 -5.04 0.68 -8.37
CA ASP A 273 -5.95 1.15 -7.34
C ASP A 273 -7.41 0.80 -7.69
N GLU A 274 -8.35 1.18 -6.82
CA GLU A 274 -9.78 0.89 -7.02
C GLU A 274 -10.39 1.61 -8.23
N TYR A 275 -9.84 2.77 -8.61
CA TYR A 275 -10.40 3.66 -9.65
C TYR A 275 -9.37 4.08 -10.71
N ALA A 276 -8.14 3.59 -10.61
CA ALA A 276 -7.06 4.00 -11.48
C ALA A 276 -6.04 2.88 -11.65
N VAL A 277 -5.40 2.87 -12.81
CA VAL A 277 -4.28 1.98 -13.11
C VAL A 277 -3.15 2.81 -13.72
N GLU A 278 -1.95 2.58 -13.23
CA GLU A 278 -0.73 3.00 -13.89
C GLU A 278 -0.16 1.82 -14.67
N ALA A 279 0.21 2.06 -15.92
CA ALA A 279 0.81 1.05 -16.77
C ALA A 279 1.99 1.62 -17.54
N GLN A 280 3.06 0.84 -17.63
CA GLN A 280 4.12 1.08 -18.59
C GLN A 280 3.62 0.66 -19.96
N ILE A 281 3.58 1.59 -20.90
CA ILE A 281 3.18 1.37 -22.28
C ILE A 281 4.43 1.22 -23.14
N LYS A 282 4.36 0.32 -24.12
CA LYS A 282 5.33 0.21 -25.20
C LYS A 282 4.61 0.36 -26.53
N GLY A 283 5.15 1.17 -27.43
CA GLY A 283 4.54 1.44 -28.72
C GLY A 283 5.50 2.09 -29.71
N TYR A 284 5.00 2.29 -30.92
CA TYR A 284 5.65 3.10 -31.95
C TYR A 284 4.94 4.43 -32.10
N VAL A 285 5.69 5.53 -32.11
CA VAL A 285 5.19 6.88 -32.42
C VAL A 285 5.78 7.29 -33.75
N ASP A 286 4.92 7.53 -34.74
CA ASP A 286 5.33 8.14 -36.00
C ASP A 286 5.25 9.65 -35.85
N ILE A 287 6.38 10.35 -35.86
CA ILE A 287 6.46 11.80 -35.66
C ILE A 287 7.16 12.47 -36.84
N MET A 288 6.58 13.56 -37.34
CA MET A 288 7.21 14.42 -38.34
C MET A 288 7.97 15.53 -37.62
N ILE A 289 9.31 15.55 -37.73
CA ILE A 289 10.14 16.53 -37.02
C ILE A 289 10.84 17.45 -38.04
N PRO A 290 10.59 18.77 -37.99
CA PRO A 290 11.39 19.75 -38.69
C PRO A 290 12.78 19.86 -38.06
N MET A 291 13.83 19.62 -38.84
CA MET A 291 15.23 19.73 -38.41
C MET A 291 16.06 20.60 -39.36
N TYR A 292 17.07 21.26 -38.79
CA TYR A 292 18.03 22.09 -39.53
C TYR A 292 19.44 21.72 -39.07
N TYR A 293 20.32 21.32 -39.98
CA TYR A 293 21.70 20.94 -39.64
C TYR A 293 22.66 21.17 -40.81
N ASN A 294 23.96 21.12 -40.51
CA ASN A 294 25.02 21.35 -41.48
C ASN A 294 25.63 20.02 -41.97
N ASP A 295 25.63 19.81 -43.29
CA ASP A 295 26.36 18.73 -43.92
C ASP A 295 27.72 19.22 -44.47
N LEU A 296 28.78 18.64 -43.94
CA LEU A 296 30.17 18.90 -44.34
C LEU A 296 30.73 17.87 -45.34
N SER A 297 29.94 16.90 -45.80
CA SER A 297 30.37 15.84 -46.71
C SER A 297 31.02 16.37 -48.00
N SER A 298 30.53 17.53 -48.47
CA SER A 298 31.03 18.25 -49.65
C SER A 298 31.85 19.50 -49.32
N ALA A 299 32.09 19.76 -48.04
CA ALA A 299 32.81 20.94 -47.57
C ALA A 299 34.33 20.75 -47.64
N PHE A 300 35.06 21.82 -47.92
CA PHE A 300 36.53 21.84 -47.81
C PHE A 300 36.98 22.96 -46.89
N TYR A 301 37.93 22.64 -46.01
CA TYR A 301 38.48 23.59 -45.05
C TYR A 301 39.61 24.40 -45.68
N ASP A 302 39.47 25.72 -45.69
CA ASP A 302 40.56 26.63 -46.06
C ASP A 302 41.29 27.14 -44.82
N ARG A 303 42.57 26.78 -44.70
CA ARG A 303 43.41 27.16 -43.57
C ARG A 303 43.83 28.63 -43.59
N GLU A 304 43.85 29.28 -44.75
CA GLU A 304 44.22 30.71 -44.85
C GLU A 304 43.09 31.61 -44.34
N ASP A 305 41.86 31.23 -44.67
CA ASP A 305 40.66 31.97 -44.30
C ASP A 305 40.00 31.47 -42.99
N GLY A 306 40.47 30.33 -42.47
CA GLY A 306 40.03 29.76 -41.21
C GLY A 306 38.71 28.99 -41.25
N ARG A 307 38.04 28.93 -42.43
CA ARG A 307 36.62 28.56 -42.60
C ARG A 307 36.36 27.42 -43.58
N TYR A 308 35.19 26.79 -43.44
CA TYR A 308 34.70 25.78 -44.36
C TYR A 308 33.96 26.39 -45.56
N TYR A 309 34.35 25.98 -46.75
CA TYR A 309 33.67 26.31 -48.00
C TYR A 309 32.78 25.17 -48.43
N ASN A 310 31.66 25.51 -49.08
CA ASN A 310 30.70 24.56 -49.63
C ASN A 310 30.02 23.70 -48.53
N VAL A 311 29.63 24.35 -47.44
CA VAL A 311 28.77 23.73 -46.41
C VAL A 311 27.35 23.67 -46.96
N THR A 312 26.72 22.50 -46.87
CA THR A 312 25.32 22.33 -47.26
C THR A 312 24.46 22.46 -46.02
N ASN A 313 23.61 23.49 -45.98
CA ASN A 313 22.59 23.59 -44.95
C ASN A 313 21.43 22.69 -45.35
N ILE A 314 21.08 21.76 -44.48
CA ILE A 314 19.98 20.83 -44.66
C ILE A 314 18.79 21.33 -43.86
N SER A 315 17.65 21.47 -44.53
CA SER A 315 16.33 21.65 -43.91
C SER A 315 15.51 20.41 -44.20
N GLU A 316 15.08 19.73 -43.15
CA GLU A 316 14.48 18.42 -43.22
C GLU A 316 13.11 18.42 -42.54
N GLN A 317 12.12 17.78 -43.17
CA GLN A 317 10.79 17.51 -42.61
C GLN A 317 10.42 16.05 -42.79
N SER A 318 11.21 15.17 -42.18
CA SER A 318 11.08 13.72 -42.32
C SER A 318 10.16 13.12 -41.26
N ILE A 319 9.64 11.93 -41.56
CA ILE A 319 8.88 11.13 -40.60
C ILE A 319 9.82 10.11 -39.98
N TYR A 320 9.81 10.06 -38.65
CA TYR A 320 10.55 9.12 -37.83
C TYR A 320 9.58 8.23 -37.09
N GLN A 321 9.81 6.92 -37.13
CA GLN A 321 9.14 5.97 -36.27
C GLN A 321 10.01 5.73 -35.04
N LEU A 322 9.50 6.11 -33.87
CA LEU A 322 10.18 5.96 -32.59
C LEU A 322 9.59 4.76 -31.85
N GLU A 323 10.40 3.75 -31.53
CA GLU A 323 10.05 2.74 -30.54
C GLU A 323 10.24 3.33 -29.15
N VAL A 324 9.14 3.52 -28.41
CA VAL A 324 9.14 4.22 -27.13
C VAL A 324 8.53 3.39 -26.02
N THR A 325 8.93 3.72 -24.79
CA THR A 325 8.17 3.36 -23.60
C THR A 325 7.87 4.57 -22.75
N PHE A 326 6.73 4.56 -22.07
CA PHE A 326 6.32 5.63 -21.15
C PHE A 326 5.35 5.08 -20.10
N GLN A 327 5.26 5.74 -18.95
CA GLN A 327 4.20 5.48 -17.98
C GLN A 327 2.93 6.21 -18.39
N ALA A 328 1.77 5.57 -18.19
CA ALA A 328 0.45 6.14 -18.45
C ALA A 328 -0.50 5.88 -17.28
N LEU A 329 -1.32 6.88 -16.95
CA LEU A 329 -2.42 6.79 -15.99
C LEU A 329 -3.73 6.62 -16.75
N PHE A 330 -4.51 5.62 -16.34
CA PHE A 330 -5.89 5.44 -16.76
C PHE A 330 -6.82 5.49 -15.56
N GLU A 331 -7.97 6.12 -15.74
CA GLU A 331 -9.02 6.21 -14.73
C GLU A 331 -10.23 5.38 -15.18
N PHE A 332 -10.94 4.79 -14.23
CA PHE A 332 -12.11 3.99 -14.50
C PHE A 332 -13.08 3.95 -13.31
N ASP A 333 -14.31 3.55 -13.59
CA ASP A 333 -15.31 3.20 -12.60
C ASP A 333 -15.40 1.68 -12.47
N TYR A 334 -15.40 1.16 -11.24
CA TYR A 334 -15.56 -0.26 -10.95
C TYR A 334 -16.80 -0.50 -10.09
N ASP A 335 -17.72 -1.36 -10.56
CA ASP A 335 -18.95 -1.69 -9.83
C ASP A 335 -18.91 -3.03 -9.09
N GLY A 336 -17.73 -3.68 -9.06
CA GLY A 336 -17.53 -5.00 -8.47
C GLY A 336 -17.51 -6.14 -9.49
N ASN A 337 -18.07 -5.96 -10.68
CA ASN A 337 -18.10 -7.00 -11.72
C ASN A 337 -17.48 -6.56 -13.04
N GLU A 338 -17.63 -5.29 -13.40
CA GLU A 338 -17.15 -4.77 -14.68
C GLU A 338 -16.50 -3.40 -14.50
N ILE A 339 -15.61 -3.08 -15.43
CA ILE A 339 -14.96 -1.77 -15.54
C ILE A 339 -15.76 -0.92 -16.52
N LYS A 340 -15.98 0.35 -16.17
CA LYS A 340 -16.69 1.34 -16.97
C LYS A 340 -15.88 2.60 -17.09
N ASN A 341 -16.15 3.39 -18.13
CA ASN A 341 -15.54 4.69 -18.35
C ASN A 341 -13.99 4.67 -18.29
N PHE A 342 -13.39 3.56 -18.74
CA PHE A 342 -11.94 3.42 -18.81
C PHE A 342 -11.38 4.44 -19.79
N LYS A 343 -10.59 5.39 -19.28
CA LYS A 343 -10.11 6.53 -20.05
C LYS A 343 -8.65 6.80 -19.73
N PHE A 344 -7.91 7.24 -20.74
CA PHE A 344 -6.58 7.79 -20.59
C PHE A 344 -6.62 9.12 -19.83
N SER A 345 -5.60 9.40 -19.02
CA SER A 345 -5.45 10.64 -18.24
C SER A 345 -4.18 11.40 -18.59
N THR A 346 -3.00 10.80 -18.43
CA THR A 346 -1.70 11.46 -18.70
C THR A 346 -0.57 10.46 -18.89
N ILE A 347 0.56 10.91 -19.45
CA ILE A 347 1.84 10.18 -19.51
C ILE A 347 2.97 10.86 -18.73
N TRP A 348 4.02 10.11 -18.40
CA TRP A 348 5.30 10.59 -17.85
C TRP A 348 6.41 9.55 -18.09
N GLU A 349 7.66 9.87 -17.74
CA GLU A 349 8.82 8.96 -17.87
C GLU A 349 8.95 8.35 -19.28
N LEU A 350 9.02 9.22 -20.30
CA LEU A 350 9.18 8.80 -21.69
C LEU A 350 10.64 8.43 -21.97
N ASP A 351 10.86 7.28 -22.59
CA ASP A 351 12.16 6.77 -23.00
C ASP A 351 12.14 6.28 -24.46
N LEU A 352 13.22 6.55 -25.18
CA LEU A 352 13.48 6.01 -26.52
C LEU A 352 14.17 4.65 -26.43
N ILE A 353 13.65 3.66 -27.15
CA ILE A 353 14.23 2.31 -27.24
C ILE A 353 15.02 2.18 -28.54
N ASP A 354 14.41 2.56 -29.65
CA ASP A 354 14.99 2.52 -30.99
C ASP A 354 14.27 3.54 -31.89
N TRP A 355 14.83 3.85 -33.04
CA TRP A 355 14.17 4.70 -34.02
C TRP A 355 14.59 4.35 -35.45
N GLU A 356 13.69 4.60 -36.39
CA GLU A 356 13.99 4.57 -37.82
C GLU A 356 13.38 5.76 -38.55
N LYS A 357 14.06 6.21 -39.59
CA LYS A 357 13.57 7.24 -40.52
C LYS A 357 12.75 6.54 -41.60
N THR A 358 11.44 6.83 -41.67
CA THR A 358 10.49 6.10 -42.52
C THR A 358 10.08 6.86 -43.78
N ASP A 359 10.17 8.19 -43.77
CA ASP A 359 9.99 9.03 -44.96
C ASP A 359 10.97 10.21 -44.94
N GLU A 360 11.59 10.49 -46.09
CA GLU A 360 12.62 11.52 -46.24
C GLU A 360 12.10 12.69 -47.06
N ASN A 361 12.08 13.88 -46.45
CA ASN A 361 11.78 15.12 -47.14
C ASN A 361 12.83 16.17 -46.80
N ILE A 362 13.86 16.23 -47.65
CA ILE A 362 15.05 17.05 -47.45
C ILE A 362 15.11 18.16 -48.51
N THR A 363 15.34 19.38 -48.05
CA THR A 363 15.69 20.54 -48.88
C THR A 363 17.10 20.98 -48.56
N GLU A 364 17.97 20.97 -49.56
CA GLU A 364 19.37 21.38 -49.42
C GLU A 364 19.60 22.79 -49.94
N LYS A 365 20.43 23.56 -49.24
CA LYS A 365 20.92 24.86 -49.71
C LYS A 365 22.40 25.02 -49.39
N SER A 366 23.24 25.06 -50.43
CA SER A 366 24.69 25.27 -50.26
C SER A 366 25.02 26.74 -50.07
N GLU A 367 25.74 27.07 -49.00
CA GLU A 367 26.18 28.43 -48.67
C GLU A 367 27.64 28.42 -48.15
N TYR A 368 28.14 29.60 -47.78
CA TYR A 368 29.43 29.75 -47.11
C TYR A 368 29.21 29.61 -45.59
N GLY A 369 29.97 28.76 -44.90
CA GLY A 369 29.94 28.66 -43.43
C GLY A 369 31.05 29.50 -42.82
N GLU A 370 30.72 30.43 -41.92
CA GLU A 370 31.73 31.12 -41.10
C GLU A 370 32.10 30.23 -39.91
N TRP A 371 33.23 29.54 -40.03
CA TRP A 371 33.85 28.78 -38.96
C TRP A 371 35.30 29.22 -38.80
#